data_AF-A0A4R4VHD3-F1
#
_entry.id   AF-A0A4R4VHD3-F1
#
_cell.length_a   1.000
_cell.length_b   1.000
_cell.length_c   1.000
_cell.angle_alpha   90.00
_cell.angle_beta   90.00
_cell.angle_gamma   90.00
#
_symmetry.space_group_name_H-M   'P 1'
#
loop_
_entity.id
_entity.type
_entity.pdbx_description
1 polymer ?
#
loop_
_entity_poly.entity_id
_entity_poly.type
_entity_poly.pdbx_seq_one_letter_code
_entity_poly.pdbx_strand_id
1 'polypeptide(L)'
;MRIDLPGIGAYTLNERTAWPVPDSPATSRVVYAAAHVVADPLGDNTPGSPAAVDWDATLRFRHHLWSHGLRVADAMDTAQRNMGLDWTATKELIRRSAAEARTAGDPATLVSCGAGTDHAPQAADLNTITAAYAEQIETVQSAGAGVIIMASRQLAGAAAGPKDYHQVYGKLFGLVDRPVILHWLGEMFDPQLAGYWGAPDVAAATESFLELIHAHASMVDGVKVSLLDEEHEVGLRAALPDGVKLYTGDDFNYPSLIRSGSHALLGIFDAIAPAAAAALQVLDAAEAAGDDADRDRLLASYDGILAPTVPLSRKIFETPTYHYKTGIVFLAWLNGHQDAFAMVNGAQSARSLLHLSEVFRLADQAGLLADQELAVRRMKALLAVNGL
;
A
#
# COMPACT_ATOMS: atom_id res chain seq x y z
N MET A 1 14.76 -25.42 -10.62
CA MET A 1 16.02 -24.62 -10.75
C MET A 1 16.70 -24.54 -9.38
N ARG A 2 18.04 -24.42 -9.28
CA ARG A 2 18.74 -24.40 -7.97
C ARG A 2 19.61 -23.17 -7.79
N ILE A 3 19.61 -22.63 -6.57
CA ILE A 3 20.44 -21.50 -6.11
C ILE A 3 20.88 -21.75 -4.66
N ASP A 4 22.11 -21.38 -4.31
CA ASP A 4 22.56 -21.43 -2.92
C ASP A 4 22.29 -20.05 -2.28
N LEU A 5 21.55 -20.03 -1.18
CA LEU A 5 21.09 -18.81 -0.50
C LEU A 5 21.72 -18.72 0.89
N PRO A 6 22.26 -17.56 1.32
CA PRO A 6 22.81 -17.41 2.65
C PRO A 6 21.71 -17.57 3.71
N GLY A 7 22.00 -18.30 4.78
CA GLY A 7 21.06 -18.63 5.86
C GLY A 7 20.08 -19.77 5.55
N ILE A 8 19.97 -20.22 4.30
CA ILE A 8 19.09 -21.32 3.87
C ILE A 8 19.92 -22.51 3.35
N GLY A 9 21.02 -22.24 2.63
CA GLY A 9 21.82 -23.23 1.92
C GLY A 9 21.28 -23.49 0.51
N ALA A 10 21.46 -24.71 0.04
CA ALA A 10 21.01 -25.13 -1.27
C ALA A 10 19.48 -25.12 -1.38
N TYR A 11 18.93 -24.25 -2.22
CA TYR A 11 17.50 -24.11 -2.45
C TYR A 11 17.10 -24.52 -3.86
N THR A 12 16.14 -25.44 -3.97
CA THR A 12 15.52 -25.82 -5.24
C THR A 12 14.17 -25.13 -5.34
N LEU A 13 14.00 -24.32 -6.38
CA LEU A 13 12.75 -23.61 -6.65
C LEU A 13 11.61 -24.60 -6.92
N ASN A 14 10.42 -24.23 -6.48
CA ASN A 14 9.17 -24.93 -6.77
C ASN A 14 8.83 -24.88 -8.28
N GLU A 15 7.84 -25.69 -8.68
CA GLU A 15 7.26 -25.55 -10.02
C GLU A 15 6.59 -24.19 -10.17
N ARG A 16 6.76 -23.58 -11.34
CA ARG A 16 6.20 -22.26 -11.65
C ARG A 16 4.68 -22.29 -11.55
N THR A 17 4.12 -21.37 -10.77
CA THR A 17 2.68 -21.08 -10.78
C THR A 17 2.36 -20.09 -11.89
N ALA A 18 1.32 -20.37 -12.67
CA ALA A 18 0.79 -19.43 -13.66
C ALA A 18 -0.44 -18.73 -13.09
N TRP A 19 -0.36 -17.41 -12.95
CA TRP A 19 -1.48 -16.57 -12.53
C TRP A 19 -2.14 -15.97 -13.78
N PRO A 20 -3.42 -16.29 -14.06
CA PRO A 20 -4.11 -15.67 -15.18
C PRO A 20 -4.35 -14.18 -14.88
N VAL A 21 -4.24 -13.36 -15.92
CA VAL A 21 -4.73 -11.98 -15.87
C VAL A 21 -6.26 -12.06 -15.99
N PRO A 22 -7.03 -11.47 -15.06
CA PRO A 22 -8.48 -11.52 -15.12
C PRO A 22 -9.02 -10.67 -16.28
N ASP A 23 -10.12 -11.10 -16.89
CA ASP A 23 -10.78 -10.36 -17.98
C ASP A 23 -11.49 -9.08 -17.48
N SER A 24 -11.86 -9.05 -16.19
CA SER A 24 -12.51 -7.92 -15.54
C SER A 24 -12.09 -7.79 -14.07
N PRO A 25 -12.12 -6.57 -13.49
CA PRO A 25 -11.91 -6.38 -12.06
C PRO A 25 -12.92 -7.17 -11.21
N ALA A 26 -12.50 -7.54 -9.99
CA ALA A 26 -13.41 -8.12 -9.01
C ALA A 26 -14.48 -7.10 -8.57
N THR A 27 -15.63 -7.61 -8.16
CA THR A 27 -16.85 -6.84 -7.91
C THR A 27 -17.29 -6.89 -6.44
N SER A 28 -16.97 -7.95 -5.71
CA SER A 28 -17.27 -8.10 -4.28
C SER A 28 -16.53 -7.10 -3.40
N ARG A 29 -15.31 -6.71 -3.80
CA ARG A 29 -14.43 -5.83 -3.03
C ARG A 29 -13.80 -4.77 -3.93
N VAL A 30 -13.88 -3.52 -3.49
CA VAL A 30 -12.96 -2.46 -3.92
C VAL A 30 -11.58 -2.72 -3.31
N VAL A 31 -10.57 -2.83 -4.16
CA VAL A 31 -9.19 -3.08 -3.72
C VAL A 31 -8.21 -2.12 -4.40
N TYR A 32 -7.26 -1.63 -3.60
CA TYR A 32 -6.17 -0.79 -4.03
C TYR A 32 -4.84 -1.47 -3.66
N ALA A 33 -3.90 -1.45 -4.60
CA ALA A 33 -2.49 -1.67 -4.30
C ALA A 33 -1.84 -0.30 -4.00
N ALA A 34 -1.21 -0.16 -2.83
CA ALA A 34 -0.36 0.99 -2.54
C ALA A 34 0.95 0.83 -3.32
N ALA A 35 1.12 1.59 -4.40
CA ALA A 35 2.17 1.31 -5.38
C ALA A 35 3.51 1.95 -5.01
N HIS A 36 4.61 1.21 -5.20
CA HIS A 36 5.98 1.70 -5.08
C HIS A 36 6.36 2.69 -6.19
N VAL A 37 7.53 3.30 -6.10
CA VAL A 37 8.13 4.11 -7.18
C VAL A 37 9.43 3.47 -7.64
N VAL A 38 9.73 3.58 -8.93
CA VAL A 38 10.98 3.09 -9.49
C VAL A 38 11.98 4.23 -9.55
N ALA A 39 13.14 4.06 -8.92
CA ALA A 39 14.21 5.04 -9.01
C ALA A 39 14.90 4.97 -10.37
N ASP A 40 15.29 6.12 -10.91
CA ASP A 40 16.22 6.16 -12.04
C ASP A 40 17.58 5.63 -11.56
N PRO A 41 18.09 4.51 -12.09
CA PRO A 41 19.36 3.93 -11.64
C PRO A 41 20.58 4.81 -11.93
N LEU A 42 20.46 5.78 -12.85
CA LEU A 42 21.52 6.75 -13.17
C LEU A 42 21.33 8.09 -12.43
N GLY A 43 20.23 8.25 -11.69
CA GLY A 43 19.94 9.42 -10.88
C GLY A 43 20.73 9.48 -9.58
N ASP A 44 20.82 10.68 -8.99
CA ASP A 44 21.39 10.86 -7.66
C ASP A 44 20.41 10.38 -6.59
N ASN A 45 20.51 9.09 -6.25
CA ASN A 45 19.72 8.45 -5.20
C ASN A 45 20.40 8.53 -3.81
N THR A 46 21.32 9.47 -3.60
CA THR A 46 21.97 9.68 -2.30
C THR A 46 20.91 10.03 -1.24
N PRO A 47 21.03 9.50 0.00
CA PRO A 47 20.07 9.82 1.05
C PRO A 47 19.96 11.34 1.29
N GLY A 48 18.73 11.86 1.26
CA GLY A 48 18.42 13.28 1.38
C GLY A 48 18.49 14.09 0.08
N SER A 49 18.97 13.53 -1.03
CA SER A 49 18.87 14.18 -2.35
C SER A 49 17.42 14.16 -2.86
N PRO A 50 17.03 15.11 -3.74
CA PRO A 50 15.75 15.05 -4.45
C PRO A 50 15.57 13.72 -5.18
N ALA A 51 14.34 13.21 -5.21
CA ALA A 51 14.05 11.91 -5.81
C ALA A 51 14.23 11.93 -7.33
N ALA A 52 15.10 11.06 -7.84
CA ALA A 52 15.22 10.76 -9.26
C ALA A 52 14.36 9.54 -9.61
N VAL A 53 13.23 9.76 -10.28
CA VAL A 53 12.24 8.71 -10.59
C VAL A 53 12.31 8.32 -12.06
N ASP A 54 12.39 7.01 -12.32
CA ASP A 54 12.10 6.44 -13.64
C ASP A 54 10.58 6.44 -13.83
N TRP A 55 10.09 7.48 -14.50
CA TRP A 55 8.66 7.68 -14.72
C TRP A 55 8.05 6.58 -15.59
N ASP A 56 8.77 6.10 -16.60
CA ASP A 56 8.21 5.12 -17.52
C ASP A 56 8.03 3.78 -16.81
N ALA A 57 9.02 3.32 -16.04
CA ALA A 57 8.89 2.10 -15.24
C ALA A 57 7.82 2.23 -14.15
N THR A 58 7.79 3.37 -13.45
CA THR A 58 6.80 3.65 -12.41
C THR A 58 5.37 3.58 -12.95
N LEU A 59 5.11 4.16 -14.13
CA LEU A 59 3.79 4.18 -14.75
C LEU A 59 3.43 2.85 -15.43
N ARG A 60 4.38 2.15 -16.05
CA ARG A 60 4.17 0.77 -16.52
C ARG A 60 3.69 -0.13 -15.40
N PHE A 61 4.21 0.05 -14.18
CA PHE A 61 3.76 -0.71 -13.03
C PHE A 61 2.31 -0.37 -12.60
N ARG A 62 1.86 0.88 -12.72
CA ARG A 62 0.43 1.22 -12.50
C ARG A 62 -0.48 0.50 -13.50
N HIS A 63 -0.09 0.46 -14.78
CA HIS A 63 -0.80 -0.31 -15.79
C HIS A 63 -0.82 -1.82 -15.50
N HIS A 64 0.28 -2.37 -14.96
CA HIS A 64 0.32 -3.75 -14.50
C HIS A 64 -0.74 -4.01 -13.41
N LEU A 65 -0.83 -3.13 -12.39
CA LEU A 65 -1.84 -3.25 -11.33
C LEU A 65 -3.27 -3.17 -11.88
N TRP A 66 -3.55 -2.20 -12.77
CA TRP A 66 -4.86 -2.08 -13.42
C TRP A 66 -5.20 -3.29 -14.30
N SER A 67 -4.20 -3.89 -14.97
CA SER A 67 -4.41 -5.11 -15.77
C SER A 67 -4.83 -6.30 -14.90
N HIS A 68 -4.42 -6.32 -13.63
CA HIS A 68 -4.88 -7.29 -12.63
C HIS A 68 -6.19 -6.87 -11.93
N GLY A 69 -6.84 -5.80 -12.41
CA GLY A 69 -8.11 -5.31 -11.86
C GLY A 69 -7.96 -4.56 -10.53
N LEU A 70 -6.75 -4.29 -10.07
CA LEU A 70 -6.50 -3.55 -8.83
C LEU A 70 -6.50 -2.05 -9.13
N ARG A 71 -7.12 -1.25 -8.25
CA ARG A 71 -6.94 0.20 -8.27
C ARG A 71 -5.58 0.56 -7.69
N VAL A 72 -5.11 1.78 -7.92
CA VAL A 72 -3.82 2.26 -7.41
C VAL A 72 -4.04 3.28 -6.30
N ALA A 73 -3.46 3.03 -5.13
CA ALA A 73 -3.26 4.04 -4.11
C ALA A 73 -1.86 4.62 -4.28
N ASP A 74 -1.76 5.82 -4.84
CA ASP A 74 -0.49 6.44 -5.24
C ASP A 74 -0.04 7.53 -4.26
N ALA A 75 1.24 7.92 -4.34
CA ALA A 75 1.82 8.94 -3.46
C ALA A 75 1.65 8.66 -1.96
N MET A 76 1.51 7.39 -1.60
CA MET A 76 1.34 6.85 -0.25
C MET A 76 2.69 6.43 0.36
N ASP A 77 2.67 5.88 1.58
CA ASP A 77 3.87 5.41 2.27
C ASP A 77 4.69 4.39 1.43
N THR A 78 4.06 3.51 0.66
CA THR A 78 4.75 2.54 -0.21
C THR A 78 5.54 3.19 -1.34
N ALA A 79 5.10 4.37 -1.82
CA ALA A 79 5.82 5.23 -2.75
C ALA A 79 6.99 5.99 -2.08
N GLN A 80 7.36 5.64 -0.85
CA GLN A 80 8.38 6.30 -0.03
C GLN A 80 8.05 7.75 0.34
N ARG A 81 6.76 8.09 0.41
CA ARG A 81 6.30 9.38 0.94
C ARG A 81 6.80 9.56 2.38
N ASN A 82 7.28 10.75 2.74
CA ASN A 82 7.96 11.04 4.02
C ASN A 82 9.28 10.27 4.28
N MET A 83 9.76 9.47 3.33
CA MET A 83 10.95 8.61 3.47
C MET A 83 11.83 8.55 2.19
N GLY A 84 11.77 9.61 1.37
CA GLY A 84 12.66 9.76 0.22
C GLY A 84 12.00 10.39 -1.01
N LEU A 85 10.69 10.21 -1.20
CA LEU A 85 9.96 10.89 -2.27
C LEU A 85 9.55 12.29 -1.81
N ASP A 86 10.26 13.31 -2.29
CA ASP A 86 9.98 14.71 -1.97
C ASP A 86 8.68 15.21 -2.62
N TRP A 87 8.17 16.35 -2.16
CA TRP A 87 6.91 16.90 -2.65
C TRP A 87 6.94 17.25 -4.14
N THR A 88 8.08 17.68 -4.69
CA THR A 88 8.18 18.00 -6.12
C THR A 88 7.98 16.75 -6.97
N ALA A 89 8.67 15.67 -6.64
CA ALA A 89 8.49 14.38 -7.31
C ALA A 89 7.08 13.82 -7.07
N THR A 90 6.52 13.99 -5.87
CA THR A 90 5.18 13.52 -5.55
C THR A 90 4.10 14.21 -6.38
N LYS A 91 4.16 15.54 -6.56
CA LYS A 91 3.21 16.27 -7.43
C LYS A 91 3.23 15.71 -8.85
N GLU A 92 4.42 15.42 -9.36
CA GLU A 92 4.57 14.88 -10.71
C GLU A 92 4.05 13.43 -10.81
N LEU A 93 4.27 12.60 -9.79
CA LEU A 93 3.69 11.26 -9.69
C LEU A 93 2.16 11.32 -9.75
N ILE A 94 1.54 12.16 -8.92
CA ILE A 94 0.08 12.36 -8.88
C ILE A 94 -0.45 12.76 -10.26
N ARG A 95 0.19 13.76 -10.88
CA ARG A 95 -0.23 14.28 -12.19
C ARG A 95 -0.12 13.23 -13.29
N ARG A 96 0.99 12.48 -13.33
CA ARG A 96 1.26 11.45 -14.34
C ARG A 96 0.37 10.23 -14.15
N SER A 97 0.26 9.70 -12.94
CA SER A 97 -0.60 8.53 -12.67
C SER A 97 -2.06 8.80 -12.99
N ALA A 98 -2.58 9.99 -12.66
CA ALA A 98 -3.94 10.37 -13.05
C ALA A 98 -4.10 10.56 -14.57
N ALA A 99 -3.03 10.98 -15.28
CA ALA A 99 -3.05 11.09 -16.74
C ALA A 99 -3.07 9.71 -17.41
N GLU A 100 -2.27 8.76 -16.94
CA GLU A 100 -2.30 7.37 -17.41
C GLU A 100 -3.65 6.72 -17.11
N ALA A 101 -4.21 6.95 -15.93
CA ALA A 101 -5.52 6.44 -15.54
C ALA A 101 -6.64 6.89 -16.50
N ARG A 102 -6.58 8.13 -17.02
CA ARG A 102 -7.54 8.62 -18.04
C ARG A 102 -7.53 7.79 -19.32
N THR A 103 -6.40 7.19 -19.66
CA THR A 103 -6.29 6.35 -20.87
C THR A 103 -6.88 4.95 -20.65
N ALA A 104 -6.98 4.51 -19.40
CA ALA A 104 -7.52 3.20 -19.01
C ALA A 104 -8.98 3.26 -18.55
N GLY A 105 -9.46 4.41 -18.06
CA GLY A 105 -10.81 4.60 -17.56
C GLY A 105 -10.99 5.91 -16.80
N ASP A 106 -11.85 5.91 -15.79
CA ASP A 106 -12.07 7.08 -14.93
C ASP A 106 -10.97 7.18 -13.84
N PRO A 107 -10.14 8.24 -13.83
CA PRO A 107 -9.11 8.44 -12.82
C PRO A 107 -9.65 8.47 -11.39
N ALA A 108 -10.86 9.00 -11.20
CA ALA A 108 -11.50 9.08 -9.89
C ALA A 108 -11.70 7.71 -9.24
N THR A 109 -11.82 6.68 -10.09
CA THR A 109 -12.06 5.30 -9.70
C THR A 109 -10.76 4.49 -9.70
N LEU A 110 -9.86 4.73 -10.65
CA LEU A 110 -8.65 3.93 -10.84
C LEU A 110 -7.48 4.35 -9.96
N VAL A 111 -7.42 5.62 -9.55
CA VAL A 111 -6.31 6.17 -8.77
C VAL A 111 -6.80 7.06 -7.66
N SER A 112 -6.35 6.77 -6.44
CA SER A 112 -6.49 7.65 -5.29
C SER A 112 -5.11 8.01 -4.75
N CYS A 113 -4.85 9.29 -4.51
CA CYS A 113 -3.53 9.79 -4.13
C CYS A 113 -3.51 10.36 -2.71
N GLY A 114 -2.38 10.16 -2.02
CA GLY A 114 -2.14 10.69 -0.69
C GLY A 114 -1.97 12.21 -0.64
N ALA A 115 -2.82 12.87 0.15
CA ALA A 115 -2.70 14.28 0.53
C ALA A 115 -2.40 14.40 2.04
N GLY A 116 -1.30 15.07 2.35
CA GLY A 116 -0.74 15.23 3.69
C GLY A 116 -0.14 16.62 3.88
N THR A 117 0.94 16.68 4.66
CA THR A 117 1.57 17.95 5.13
C THR A 117 3.10 17.89 5.07
N ASP A 118 3.65 16.85 4.43
CA ASP A 118 5.07 16.53 4.36
C ASP A 118 5.93 17.62 3.70
N HIS A 119 5.35 18.45 2.84
CA HIS A 119 6.02 19.59 2.21
C HIS A 119 6.19 20.80 3.13
N ALA A 120 5.49 20.84 4.27
CA ALA A 120 5.48 21.95 5.22
C ALA A 120 6.00 21.51 6.61
N PRO A 121 7.25 21.04 6.74
CA PRO A 121 7.77 20.50 7.99
C PRO A 121 7.83 21.52 9.13
N GLN A 122 7.73 22.82 8.81
CA GLN A 122 7.75 23.92 9.77
C GLN A 122 6.34 24.30 10.29
N ALA A 123 5.28 23.71 9.75
CA ALA A 123 3.92 24.02 10.18
C ALA A 123 3.71 23.55 11.62
N ALA A 124 3.41 24.48 12.51
CA ALA A 124 3.38 24.26 13.96
C ALA A 124 2.06 24.69 14.63
N ASP A 125 1.10 25.17 13.84
CA ASP A 125 -0.24 25.54 14.31
C ASP A 125 -1.33 24.98 13.39
N LEU A 126 -2.54 24.84 13.91
CA LEU A 126 -3.63 24.17 13.19
C LEU A 126 -4.00 24.86 11.87
N ASN A 127 -3.82 26.19 11.75
CA ASN A 127 -4.17 26.90 10.53
C ASN A 127 -3.12 26.67 9.44
N THR A 128 -1.84 26.74 9.77
CA THR A 128 -0.75 26.44 8.81
C THR A 128 -0.78 24.97 8.38
N ILE A 129 -1.12 24.05 9.30
CA ILE A 129 -1.33 22.62 9.00
C ILE A 129 -2.53 22.42 8.07
N THR A 130 -3.66 23.09 8.32
CA THR A 130 -4.85 23.03 7.44
C THR A 130 -4.52 23.56 6.05
N ALA A 131 -3.77 24.66 5.96
CA ALA A 131 -3.36 25.24 4.67
C ALA A 131 -2.44 24.29 3.88
N ALA A 132 -1.52 23.60 4.57
CA ALA A 132 -0.67 22.58 3.95
C ALA A 132 -1.51 21.42 3.38
N TYR A 133 -2.48 20.91 4.14
CA TYR A 133 -3.42 19.91 3.61
C TYR A 133 -4.17 20.43 2.37
N ALA A 134 -4.66 21.68 2.42
CA ALA A 134 -5.41 22.28 1.33
C ALA A 134 -4.61 22.30 0.01
N GLU A 135 -3.32 22.67 0.04
CA GLU A 135 -2.45 22.65 -1.14
C GLU A 135 -2.37 21.24 -1.78
N GLN A 136 -2.19 20.21 -0.96
CA GLN A 136 -2.05 18.85 -1.48
C GLN A 136 -3.37 18.28 -1.96
N ILE A 137 -4.47 18.57 -1.25
CA ILE A 137 -5.83 18.20 -1.67
C ILE A 137 -6.14 18.83 -3.02
N GLU A 138 -5.90 20.13 -3.20
CA GLU A 138 -6.09 20.83 -4.47
C GLU A 138 -5.26 20.21 -5.60
N THR A 139 -4.00 19.87 -5.31
CA THR A 139 -3.11 19.20 -6.27
C THR A 139 -3.70 17.86 -6.76
N VAL A 140 -4.16 17.01 -5.82
CA VAL A 140 -4.73 15.69 -6.15
C VAL A 140 -6.03 15.83 -6.95
N GLN A 141 -6.94 16.69 -6.51
CA GLN A 141 -8.23 16.89 -7.16
C GLN A 141 -8.10 17.51 -8.54
N SER A 142 -7.18 18.47 -8.71
CA SER A 142 -6.89 19.09 -10.00
C SER A 142 -6.32 18.09 -11.01
N ALA A 143 -5.63 17.04 -10.54
CA ALA A 143 -5.20 15.94 -11.40
C ALA A 143 -6.36 14.99 -11.79
N GLY A 144 -7.49 15.06 -11.08
CA GLY A 144 -8.70 14.26 -11.30
C GLY A 144 -8.79 12.97 -10.45
N ALA A 145 -7.75 12.66 -9.67
CA ALA A 145 -7.67 11.46 -8.84
C ALA A 145 -8.54 11.57 -7.57
N GLY A 146 -8.84 10.42 -6.97
CA GLY A 146 -9.43 10.34 -5.62
C GLY A 146 -8.45 10.83 -4.55
N VAL A 147 -8.96 11.33 -3.43
CA VAL A 147 -8.13 11.85 -2.32
C VAL A 147 -8.07 10.83 -1.19
N ILE A 148 -6.86 10.51 -0.76
CA ILE A 148 -6.59 9.83 0.51
C ILE A 148 -6.02 10.86 1.47
N ILE A 149 -6.75 11.23 2.53
CA ILE A 149 -6.22 12.13 3.55
C ILE A 149 -5.27 11.33 4.44
N MET A 150 -3.98 11.57 4.27
CA MET A 150 -2.90 10.96 5.03
C MET A 150 -2.81 11.55 6.44
N ALA A 151 -2.32 10.74 7.38
CA ALA A 151 -1.89 11.24 8.68
C ALA A 151 -0.74 12.27 8.55
N SER A 152 -0.71 13.25 9.44
CA SER A 152 0.24 14.38 9.45
C SER A 152 1.14 14.33 10.66
N ARG A 153 2.47 14.26 10.44
CA ARG A 153 3.47 14.41 11.51
C ARG A 153 3.34 15.77 12.22
N GLN A 154 3.03 16.82 11.46
CA GLN A 154 2.86 18.17 11.97
C GLN A 154 1.63 18.26 12.89
N LEU A 155 0.51 17.65 12.50
CA LEU A 155 -0.69 17.61 13.34
C LEU A 155 -0.47 16.76 14.59
N ALA A 156 0.18 15.61 14.48
CA ALA A 156 0.56 14.79 15.62
C ALA A 156 1.40 15.56 16.65
N GLY A 157 2.32 16.39 16.16
CA GLY A 157 3.17 17.24 17.02
C GLY A 157 2.51 18.50 17.57
N ALA A 158 1.46 19.01 16.95
CA ALA A 158 0.84 20.31 17.30
C ALA A 158 -0.50 20.19 18.06
N ALA A 159 -1.25 19.10 17.87
CA ALA A 159 -2.56 18.93 18.49
C ALA A 159 -2.47 18.74 20.02
N ALA A 160 -3.33 19.43 20.76
CA ALA A 160 -3.47 19.28 22.21
C ALA A 160 -4.46 18.18 22.61
N GLY A 161 -5.20 17.62 21.65
CA GLY A 161 -6.13 16.51 21.87
C GLY A 161 -7.12 16.31 20.71
N PRO A 162 -8.12 15.42 20.88
CA PRO A 162 -9.08 15.03 19.84
C PRO A 162 -9.77 16.19 19.12
N LYS A 163 -10.13 17.26 19.85
CA LYS A 163 -10.83 18.42 19.30
C LYS A 163 -10.05 19.12 18.18
N ASP A 164 -8.73 19.14 18.27
CA ASP A 164 -7.89 19.79 17.26
C ASP A 164 -7.85 18.97 15.96
N TYR A 165 -7.85 17.63 16.06
CA TYR A 165 -8.02 16.75 14.90
C TYR A 165 -9.37 16.99 14.24
N HIS A 166 -10.44 17.03 15.03
CA HIS A 166 -11.78 17.29 14.49
C HIS A 166 -11.88 18.67 13.84
N GLN A 167 -11.26 19.69 14.42
CA GLN A 167 -11.21 21.03 13.84
C GLN A 167 -10.48 21.04 12.48
N VAL A 168 -9.34 20.35 12.37
CA VAL A 168 -8.57 20.30 11.12
C VAL A 168 -9.33 19.48 10.08
N TYR A 169 -9.66 18.22 10.36
CA TYR A 169 -10.33 17.33 9.41
C TYR A 169 -11.72 17.84 9.02
N GLY A 170 -12.48 18.42 9.96
CA GLY A 170 -13.75 19.08 9.68
C GLY A 170 -13.65 20.18 8.63
N LYS A 171 -12.56 20.96 8.63
CA LYS A 171 -12.27 21.94 7.57
C LYS A 171 -11.91 21.25 6.25
N LEU A 172 -11.11 20.18 6.29
CA LEU A 172 -10.70 19.44 5.08
C LEU A 172 -11.90 18.88 4.32
N PHE A 173 -12.92 18.39 5.02
CA PHE A 173 -14.16 17.92 4.37
C PHE A 173 -14.89 19.01 3.58
N GLY A 174 -14.70 20.29 3.90
CA GLY A 174 -15.22 21.42 3.12
C GLY A 174 -14.37 21.81 1.91
N LEU A 175 -13.18 21.21 1.75
CA LEU A 175 -12.23 21.50 0.65
C LEU A 175 -12.21 20.39 -0.42
N VAL A 176 -12.91 19.28 -0.17
CA VAL A 176 -12.93 18.12 -1.06
C VAL A 176 -14.23 18.07 -1.85
N ASP A 177 -14.13 17.80 -3.14
CA ASP A 177 -15.26 17.75 -4.08
C ASP A 177 -15.98 16.40 -4.06
N ARG A 178 -15.32 15.36 -3.51
CA ARG A 178 -15.78 13.96 -3.49
C ARG A 178 -15.48 13.32 -2.14
N PRO A 179 -16.20 12.24 -1.77
CA PRO A 179 -15.87 11.48 -0.57
C PRO A 179 -14.42 10.97 -0.60
N VAL A 180 -13.73 11.08 0.53
CA VAL A 180 -12.30 10.76 0.66
C VAL A 180 -12.08 9.46 1.41
N ILE A 181 -10.89 8.90 1.27
CA ILE A 181 -10.41 7.83 2.14
C ILE A 181 -9.59 8.46 3.27
N LEU A 182 -9.95 8.22 4.52
CA LEU A 182 -9.12 8.62 5.67
C LEU A 182 -8.07 7.56 5.94
N HIS A 183 -6.82 7.94 6.16
CA HIS A 183 -5.73 7.01 6.44
C HIS A 183 -5.23 7.16 7.88
N TRP A 184 -5.49 6.16 8.71
CA TRP A 184 -4.90 6.00 10.03
C TRP A 184 -3.68 5.08 9.95
N LEU A 185 -2.49 5.69 9.95
CA LEU A 185 -1.21 4.99 9.93
C LEU A 185 -0.66 4.83 11.35
N GLY A 186 -0.36 3.60 11.75
CA GLY A 186 0.18 3.30 13.08
C GLY A 186 1.68 3.62 13.23
N GLU A 187 2.11 3.69 14.49
CA GLU A 187 3.46 4.11 14.90
C GLU A 187 4.58 3.16 14.42
N MET A 188 4.26 1.89 14.17
CA MET A 188 5.20 0.91 13.62
C MET A 188 5.65 1.26 12.19
N PHE A 189 4.81 1.97 11.44
CA PHE A 189 5.12 2.47 10.10
C PHE A 189 5.73 3.87 10.13
N ASP A 190 5.30 4.71 11.06
CA ASP A 190 5.86 6.05 11.26
C ASP A 190 5.82 6.46 12.75
N PRO A 191 6.94 6.36 13.47
CA PRO A 191 6.98 6.68 14.90
C PRO A 191 6.63 8.15 15.24
N GLN A 192 6.67 9.06 14.25
CA GLN A 192 6.28 10.47 14.46
C GLN A 192 4.77 10.69 14.48
N LEU A 193 3.97 9.64 14.25
CA LEU A 193 2.51 9.67 14.34
C LEU A 193 2.00 9.19 15.71
N ALA A 194 2.86 9.16 16.72
CA ALA A 194 2.49 8.62 18.02
C ALA A 194 1.29 9.34 18.66
N GLY A 195 0.32 8.55 19.14
CA GLY A 195 -0.93 9.07 19.71
C GLY A 195 -1.84 9.81 18.72
N TYR A 196 -1.78 9.46 17.43
CA TYR A 196 -2.68 10.04 16.41
C TYR A 196 -4.15 9.94 16.82
N TRP A 197 -4.96 10.95 16.46
CA TRP A 197 -6.32 11.20 16.97
C TRP A 197 -6.43 11.71 18.41
N GLY A 198 -5.30 12.04 19.04
CA GLY A 198 -5.25 12.80 20.29
C GLY A 198 -5.24 11.95 21.55
N ALA A 199 -5.01 10.64 21.44
CA ALA A 199 -4.86 9.74 22.57
C ALA A 199 -3.83 8.64 22.26
N PRO A 200 -2.95 8.28 23.23
CA PRO A 200 -2.06 7.13 23.09
C PRO A 200 -2.80 5.78 23.25
N ASP A 201 -3.96 5.79 23.92
CA ASP A 201 -4.82 4.62 24.04
C ASP A 201 -5.62 4.43 22.74
N VAL A 202 -5.47 3.28 22.10
CA VAL A 202 -6.09 2.99 20.80
C VAL A 202 -7.61 3.01 20.89
N ALA A 203 -8.21 2.55 21.99
CA ALA A 203 -9.67 2.56 22.15
C ALA A 203 -10.21 4.00 22.22
N ALA A 204 -9.58 4.88 22.99
CA ALA A 204 -9.93 6.29 23.06
C ALA A 204 -9.70 7.03 21.72
N ALA A 205 -8.59 6.75 21.03
CA ALA A 205 -8.34 7.28 19.69
C ALA A 205 -9.42 6.84 18.69
N THR A 206 -9.89 5.60 18.81
CA THR A 206 -10.93 5.01 17.96
C THR A 206 -12.29 5.65 18.19
N GLU A 207 -12.66 5.92 19.44
CA GLU A 207 -13.90 6.63 19.77
C GLU A 207 -13.91 8.03 19.11
N SER A 208 -12.82 8.78 19.27
CA SER A 208 -12.62 10.09 18.63
C SER A 208 -12.69 10.00 17.09
N PHE A 209 -12.04 9.00 16.50
CA PHE A 209 -12.03 8.80 15.06
C PHE A 209 -13.42 8.45 14.52
N LEU A 210 -14.16 7.58 15.21
CA LEU A 210 -15.54 7.25 14.87
C LEU A 210 -16.47 8.45 14.99
N GLU A 211 -16.34 9.27 16.05
CA GLU A 211 -17.13 10.49 16.20
C GLU A 211 -16.98 11.42 14.97
N LEU A 212 -15.74 11.62 14.51
CA LEU A 212 -15.45 12.39 13.29
C LEU A 212 -16.11 11.79 12.05
N ILE A 213 -16.00 10.46 11.86
CA ILE A 213 -16.57 9.77 10.69
C ILE A 213 -18.09 9.86 10.69
N HIS A 214 -18.73 9.63 11.84
CA HIS A 214 -20.19 9.73 11.98
C HIS A 214 -20.68 11.14 11.68
N ALA A 215 -19.96 12.17 12.14
CA ALA A 215 -20.30 13.57 11.87
C ALA A 215 -20.19 13.97 10.38
N HIS A 216 -19.38 13.25 9.60
CA HIS A 216 -19.05 13.60 8.22
C HIS A 216 -19.21 12.44 7.22
N ALA A 217 -20.07 11.46 7.51
CA ALA A 217 -20.16 10.20 6.78
C ALA A 217 -20.33 10.38 5.25
N SER A 218 -21.08 11.40 4.81
CA SER A 218 -21.28 11.67 3.38
C SER A 218 -20.01 12.10 2.63
N MET A 219 -18.97 12.53 3.35
CA MET A 219 -17.68 12.96 2.80
C MET A 219 -16.59 11.90 2.99
N VAL A 220 -16.92 10.72 3.52
CA VAL A 220 -15.97 9.64 3.77
C VAL A 220 -16.38 8.42 2.93
N ASP A 221 -15.62 8.14 1.86
CA ASP A 221 -15.79 6.89 1.09
C ASP A 221 -15.43 5.66 1.94
N GLY A 222 -14.39 5.82 2.75
CA GLY A 222 -13.94 4.80 3.67
C GLY A 222 -12.74 5.21 4.50
N VAL A 223 -12.26 4.27 5.30
CA VAL A 223 -11.08 4.44 6.15
C VAL A 223 -10.11 3.30 5.91
N LYS A 224 -8.83 3.64 5.76
CA LYS A 224 -7.72 2.70 5.80
C LYS A 224 -7.09 2.73 7.18
N VAL A 225 -7.02 1.58 7.84
CA VAL A 225 -6.37 1.45 9.16
C VAL A 225 -5.19 0.50 9.07
N SER A 226 -4.02 0.97 9.48
CA SER A 226 -2.76 0.23 9.44
C SER A 226 -2.18 0.12 10.85
N LEU A 227 -2.88 -0.62 11.71
CA LEU A 227 -2.49 -0.90 13.10
C LEU A 227 -1.99 -2.34 13.33
N LEU A 228 -2.12 -3.23 12.33
CA LEU A 228 -1.73 -4.65 12.40
C LEU A 228 -2.45 -5.43 13.52
N ASP A 229 -3.70 -5.06 13.79
CA ASP A 229 -4.56 -5.67 14.81
C ASP A 229 -5.92 -6.05 14.17
N GLU A 230 -6.09 -7.36 13.93
CA GLU A 230 -7.26 -7.92 13.25
C GLU A 230 -8.55 -7.73 14.06
N GLU A 231 -8.52 -7.95 15.38
CA GLU A 231 -9.71 -7.83 16.23
C GLU A 231 -10.18 -6.38 16.30
N HIS A 232 -9.23 -5.47 16.46
CA HIS A 232 -9.49 -4.04 16.41
C HIS A 232 -10.14 -3.61 15.09
N GLU A 233 -9.59 -4.07 13.97
CA GLU A 233 -10.09 -3.74 12.63
C GLU A 233 -11.53 -4.26 12.41
N VAL A 234 -11.82 -5.50 12.84
CA VAL A 234 -13.18 -6.07 12.76
C VAL A 234 -14.17 -5.26 13.62
N GLY A 235 -13.77 -4.90 14.84
CA GLY A 235 -14.59 -4.06 15.73
C GLY A 235 -14.87 -2.69 15.14
N LEU A 236 -13.85 -2.03 14.57
CA LEU A 236 -13.99 -0.75 13.91
C LEU A 236 -14.95 -0.83 12.71
N ARG A 237 -14.79 -1.84 11.83
CA ARG A 237 -15.67 -2.04 10.67
C ARG A 237 -17.14 -2.11 11.07
N ALA A 238 -17.44 -2.83 12.15
CA ALA A 238 -18.81 -2.98 12.64
C ALA A 238 -19.41 -1.68 13.21
N ALA A 239 -18.57 -0.71 13.60
CA ALA A 239 -18.98 0.57 14.17
C ALA A 239 -19.06 1.71 13.14
N LEU A 240 -18.61 1.48 11.90
CA LEU A 240 -18.69 2.49 10.83
C LEU A 240 -20.13 2.76 10.40
N PRO A 241 -20.46 4.00 9.99
CA PRO A 241 -21.76 4.31 9.38
C PRO A 241 -21.98 3.52 8.08
N ASP A 242 -23.25 3.26 7.76
CA ASP A 242 -23.63 2.66 6.48
C ASP A 242 -23.03 3.44 5.29
N GLY A 243 -22.44 2.72 4.34
CA GLY A 243 -21.81 3.27 3.15
C GLY A 243 -20.33 3.66 3.31
N VAL A 244 -19.82 3.77 4.54
CA VAL A 244 -18.40 4.01 4.82
C VAL A 244 -17.65 2.69 4.82
N LYS A 245 -16.71 2.54 3.89
CA LYS A 245 -15.94 1.30 3.70
C LYS A 245 -14.81 1.20 4.71
N LEU A 246 -14.54 0.01 5.21
CA LEU A 246 -13.26 -0.31 5.84
C LEU A 246 -12.32 -0.90 4.78
N TYR A 247 -11.23 -0.20 4.50
CA TYR A 247 -10.12 -0.69 3.70
C TYR A 247 -9.07 -1.27 4.64
N THR A 248 -8.87 -2.59 4.64
CA THR A 248 -7.79 -3.19 5.42
C THR A 248 -6.45 -2.61 4.98
N GLY A 249 -5.68 -2.13 5.96
CA GLY A 249 -4.29 -1.75 5.81
C GLY A 249 -3.38 -2.70 6.58
N ASP A 250 -3.88 -3.89 6.93
CA ASP A 250 -3.18 -4.94 7.68
C ASP A 250 -2.54 -5.95 6.72
N ASP A 251 -1.26 -5.74 6.43
CA ASP A 251 -0.47 -6.64 5.58
C ASP A 251 -0.12 -7.99 6.27
N PHE A 252 -0.53 -8.24 7.52
CA PHE A 252 -0.32 -9.50 8.25
C PHE A 252 -1.54 -10.43 8.22
N ASN A 253 -2.74 -9.86 8.15
CA ASN A 253 -4.01 -10.57 8.33
C ASN A 253 -5.03 -10.32 7.21
N TYR A 254 -4.62 -9.67 6.11
CA TYR A 254 -5.50 -9.33 4.98
C TYR A 254 -6.40 -10.45 4.44
N PRO A 255 -6.01 -11.76 4.35
CA PRO A 255 -6.91 -12.74 3.74
C PRO A 255 -8.21 -12.93 4.52
N SER A 256 -8.15 -13.04 5.85
CA SER A 256 -9.32 -13.22 6.71
C SER A 256 -10.15 -11.93 6.80
N LEU A 257 -9.50 -10.77 6.88
CA LEU A 257 -10.16 -9.47 6.89
C LEU A 257 -10.96 -9.22 5.60
N ILE A 258 -10.37 -9.48 4.44
CA ILE A 258 -11.03 -9.32 3.14
C ILE A 258 -12.20 -10.30 3.00
N ARG A 259 -11.96 -11.58 3.31
CA ARG A 259 -12.99 -12.63 3.25
C ARG A 259 -14.19 -12.29 4.13
N SER A 260 -13.95 -11.75 5.33
CA SER A 260 -15.02 -11.40 6.27
C SER A 260 -15.76 -10.10 5.94
N GLY A 261 -15.31 -9.32 4.94
CA GLY A 261 -16.06 -8.16 4.43
C GLY A 261 -15.25 -6.88 4.26
N SER A 262 -13.96 -6.83 4.60
CA SER A 262 -13.15 -5.62 4.41
C SER A 262 -12.83 -5.43 2.92
N HIS A 263 -12.91 -4.19 2.47
CA HIS A 263 -12.20 -3.74 1.27
C HIS A 263 -10.69 -3.72 1.54
N ALA A 264 -9.85 -3.43 0.55
CA ALA A 264 -8.39 -3.44 0.75
C ALA A 264 -7.69 -2.21 0.20
N LEU A 265 -6.69 -1.71 0.94
CA LEU A 265 -5.69 -0.75 0.47
C LEU A 265 -4.35 -1.16 1.09
N LEU A 266 -3.63 -2.03 0.39
CA LEU A 266 -2.51 -2.78 0.97
C LEU A 266 -1.19 -2.51 0.23
N GLY A 267 -0.09 -2.50 0.98
CA GLY A 267 1.25 -2.46 0.39
C GLY A 267 1.62 -3.81 -0.21
N ILE A 268 1.24 -4.92 0.43
CA ILE A 268 1.54 -6.26 -0.08
C ILE A 268 0.90 -6.53 -1.45
N PHE A 269 -0.25 -5.91 -1.75
CA PHE A 269 -0.92 -6.05 -3.06
C PHE A 269 -0.11 -5.50 -4.23
N ASP A 270 0.88 -4.63 -3.99
CA ASP A 270 1.90 -4.28 -4.98
C ASP A 270 2.72 -5.52 -5.38
N ALA A 271 3.26 -6.22 -4.38
CA ALA A 271 4.14 -7.37 -4.55
C ALA A 271 3.41 -8.66 -4.99
N ILE A 272 2.12 -8.80 -4.66
CA ILE A 272 1.35 -10.03 -4.88
C ILE A 272 0.19 -9.88 -5.85
N ALA A 273 0.16 -8.80 -6.65
CA ALA A 273 -0.97 -8.45 -7.51
C ALA A 273 -1.58 -9.64 -8.30
N PRO A 274 -0.79 -10.55 -8.92
CA PRO A 274 -1.36 -11.69 -9.63
C PRO A 274 -2.13 -12.67 -8.73
N ALA A 275 -1.59 -13.00 -7.55
CA ALA A 275 -2.24 -13.89 -6.59
C ALA A 275 -3.46 -13.22 -5.94
N ALA A 276 -3.36 -11.93 -5.60
CA ALA A 276 -4.48 -11.17 -5.06
C ALA A 276 -5.64 -11.11 -6.06
N ALA A 277 -5.37 -10.80 -7.33
CA ALA A 277 -6.38 -10.78 -8.38
C ALA A 277 -7.07 -12.13 -8.54
N ALA A 278 -6.32 -13.23 -8.61
CA ALA A 278 -6.87 -14.58 -8.70
C ALA A 278 -7.75 -14.93 -7.50
N ALA A 279 -7.31 -14.62 -6.28
CA ALA A 279 -8.08 -14.86 -5.07
C ALA A 279 -9.40 -14.06 -5.08
N LEU A 280 -9.38 -12.80 -5.47
CA LEU A 280 -10.57 -11.96 -5.51
C LEU A 280 -11.63 -12.48 -6.51
N GLN A 281 -11.21 -13.03 -7.65
CA GLN A 281 -12.14 -13.68 -8.60
C GLN A 281 -12.80 -14.92 -7.97
N VAL A 282 -12.04 -15.70 -7.19
CA VAL A 282 -12.60 -16.85 -6.46
C VAL A 282 -13.55 -16.39 -5.36
N LEU A 283 -13.27 -15.27 -4.70
CA LEU A 283 -14.16 -14.69 -3.69
C LEU A 283 -15.48 -14.22 -4.31
N ASP A 284 -15.44 -13.51 -5.45
CA ASP A 284 -16.64 -13.14 -6.21
C ASP A 284 -17.50 -14.36 -6.54
N ALA A 285 -16.87 -15.44 -7.04
CA ALA A 285 -17.58 -16.68 -7.35
C ALA A 285 -18.19 -17.30 -6.09
N ALA A 286 -17.50 -17.25 -4.94
CA ALA A 286 -18.01 -17.76 -3.68
C ALA A 286 -19.23 -16.96 -3.19
N GLU A 287 -19.23 -15.63 -3.34
CA GLU A 287 -20.37 -14.78 -2.97
C GLU A 287 -21.59 -14.99 -3.88
N ALA A 288 -21.35 -15.39 -5.13
CA ALA A 288 -22.41 -15.73 -6.09
C ALA A 288 -22.89 -17.20 -6.02
N ALA A 289 -22.27 -18.05 -5.19
CA ALA A 289 -22.57 -19.47 -5.12
C ALA A 289 -24.00 -19.75 -4.63
N GLY A 290 -24.68 -20.69 -5.28
CA GLY A 290 -26.09 -21.01 -5.00
C GLY A 290 -26.32 -21.98 -3.84
N ASP A 291 -25.27 -22.64 -3.34
CA ASP A 291 -25.33 -23.55 -2.20
C ASP A 291 -24.05 -23.48 -1.34
N ASP A 292 -24.19 -23.88 -0.07
CA ASP A 292 -23.12 -23.76 0.92
C ASP A 292 -21.90 -24.64 0.60
N ALA A 293 -22.07 -25.80 -0.05
CA ALA A 293 -20.97 -26.70 -0.34
C ALA A 293 -20.06 -26.15 -1.46
N ASP A 294 -20.65 -25.55 -2.50
CA ASP A 294 -19.91 -24.87 -3.56
C ASP A 294 -19.18 -23.63 -3.02
N ARG A 295 -19.87 -22.84 -2.17
CA ARG A 295 -19.27 -21.70 -1.48
C ARG A 295 -18.06 -22.12 -0.65
N ASP A 296 -18.18 -23.15 0.18
CA ASP A 296 -17.08 -23.61 1.05
C ASP A 296 -15.88 -24.12 0.24
N ARG A 297 -16.13 -24.81 -0.89
CA ARG A 297 -15.06 -25.23 -1.80
C ARG A 297 -14.32 -24.03 -2.40
N LEU A 298 -15.05 -23.00 -2.83
CA LEU A 298 -14.46 -21.79 -3.40
C LEU A 298 -13.68 -21.01 -2.34
N LEU A 299 -14.21 -20.89 -1.12
CA LEU A 299 -13.50 -20.26 -0.01
C LEU A 299 -12.23 -21.02 0.36
N ALA A 300 -12.23 -22.35 0.32
CA ALA A 300 -11.01 -23.14 0.49
C ALA A 300 -9.97 -22.88 -0.64
N SER A 301 -10.44 -22.62 -1.87
CA SER A 301 -9.56 -22.22 -2.98
C SER A 301 -9.00 -20.81 -2.78
N TYR A 302 -9.80 -19.87 -2.29
CA TYR A 302 -9.35 -18.52 -1.91
C TYR A 302 -8.24 -18.60 -0.86
N ASP A 303 -8.48 -19.39 0.21
CA ASP A 303 -7.50 -19.59 1.28
C ASP A 303 -6.22 -20.24 0.73
N GLY A 304 -6.35 -21.23 -0.15
CA GLY A 304 -5.21 -21.91 -0.78
C GLY A 304 -4.33 -20.99 -1.64
N ILE A 305 -4.91 -19.99 -2.29
CA ILE A 305 -4.18 -18.98 -3.08
C ILE A 305 -3.41 -18.02 -2.16
N LEU A 306 -4.05 -17.50 -1.11
CA LEU A 306 -3.46 -16.45 -0.29
C LEU A 306 -2.59 -16.97 0.87
N ALA A 307 -2.84 -18.17 1.39
CA ALA A 307 -2.10 -18.70 2.54
C ALA A 307 -0.56 -18.70 2.33
N PRO A 308 -0.01 -19.09 1.17
CA PRO A 308 1.43 -19.01 0.90
C PRO A 308 1.98 -17.57 0.87
N THR A 309 1.13 -16.58 0.55
CA THR A 309 1.52 -15.17 0.46
C THR A 309 1.63 -14.50 1.83
N VAL A 310 1.01 -15.06 2.88
CA VAL A 310 1.04 -14.49 4.23
C VAL A 310 2.44 -14.53 4.86
N PRO A 311 3.17 -15.67 4.89
CA PRO A 311 4.56 -15.69 5.37
C PRO A 311 5.47 -14.71 4.62
N LEU A 312 5.32 -14.61 3.29
CA LEU A 312 6.05 -13.63 2.47
C LEU A 312 5.76 -12.20 2.94
N SER A 313 4.48 -11.86 3.09
CA SER A 313 4.06 -10.53 3.55
C SER A 313 4.63 -10.20 4.91
N ARG A 314 4.46 -11.10 5.89
CA ARG A 314 5.00 -10.93 7.24
C ARG A 314 6.51 -10.76 7.23
N LYS A 315 7.22 -11.45 6.32
CA LYS A 315 8.66 -11.28 6.18
C LYS A 315 9.01 -9.90 5.62
N ILE A 316 8.35 -9.45 4.55
CA ILE A 316 8.56 -8.12 3.96
C ILE A 316 8.30 -7.02 5.00
N PHE A 317 7.24 -7.14 5.78
CA PHE A 317 6.81 -6.18 6.78
C PHE A 317 7.39 -6.41 8.20
N GLU A 318 8.39 -7.29 8.34
CA GLU A 318 8.99 -7.58 9.65
C GLU A 318 9.67 -6.35 10.26
N THR A 319 9.78 -6.30 11.59
CA THR A 319 10.45 -5.20 12.28
C THR A 319 11.90 -5.01 11.80
N PRO A 320 12.37 -3.77 11.55
CA PRO A 320 11.62 -2.51 11.56
C PRO A 320 10.68 -2.37 10.34
N THR A 321 9.38 -2.26 10.62
CA THR A 321 8.32 -2.39 9.59
C THR A 321 8.42 -1.33 8.51
N TYR A 322 8.77 -0.08 8.85
CA TYR A 322 8.91 1.02 7.90
C TYR A 322 9.89 0.79 6.74
N HIS A 323 10.72 -0.26 6.78
CA HIS A 323 11.59 -0.69 5.67
C HIS A 323 10.96 -1.72 4.71
N TYR A 324 9.67 -2.06 4.85
CA TYR A 324 8.98 -3.03 3.99
C TYR A 324 9.05 -2.69 2.50
N LYS A 325 9.11 -1.38 2.15
CA LYS A 325 9.27 -0.90 0.77
C LYS A 325 10.44 -1.56 0.05
N THR A 326 11.51 -1.89 0.78
CA THR A 326 12.69 -2.59 0.25
C THR A 326 12.35 -3.98 -0.27
N GLY A 327 11.53 -4.72 0.48
CA GLY A 327 11.09 -6.07 0.07
C GLY A 327 10.12 -6.01 -1.12
N ILE A 328 9.24 -5.01 -1.16
CA ILE A 328 8.33 -4.76 -2.29
C ILE A 328 9.15 -4.48 -3.58
N VAL A 329 10.04 -3.49 -3.54
CA VAL A 329 10.87 -3.13 -4.69
C VAL A 329 11.84 -4.26 -5.09
N PHE A 330 12.36 -5.00 -4.11
CA PHE A 330 13.17 -6.18 -4.39
C PHE A 330 12.39 -7.22 -5.21
N LEU A 331 11.14 -7.52 -4.85
CA LEU A 331 10.33 -8.46 -5.61
C LEU A 331 9.93 -7.90 -6.99
N ALA A 332 9.64 -6.60 -7.09
CA ALA A 332 9.42 -5.94 -8.37
C ALA A 332 10.64 -6.07 -9.30
N TRP A 333 11.85 -5.88 -8.76
CA TRP A 333 13.09 -6.12 -9.48
C TRP A 333 13.29 -7.58 -9.82
N LEU A 334 13.03 -8.56 -8.96
CA LEU A 334 13.13 -9.97 -9.34
C LEU A 334 12.22 -10.33 -10.52
N ASN A 335 11.04 -9.72 -10.59
CA ASN A 335 10.00 -10.01 -11.56
C ASN A 335 10.04 -9.22 -12.88
N GLY A 336 11.03 -8.34 -13.09
CA GLY A 336 11.13 -7.62 -14.38
C GLY A 336 10.45 -6.27 -14.42
N HIS A 337 9.89 -5.78 -13.31
CA HIS A 337 9.16 -4.50 -13.31
C HIS A 337 10.10 -3.28 -13.29
N GLN A 338 11.36 -3.48 -12.87
CA GLN A 338 12.44 -2.51 -13.00
C GLN A 338 13.77 -3.21 -13.32
N ASP A 339 14.70 -2.46 -13.90
CA ASP A 339 15.95 -3.02 -14.43
C ASP A 339 17.03 -3.19 -13.36
N ALA A 340 17.07 -2.26 -12.39
CA ALA A 340 18.04 -2.24 -11.30
C ALA A 340 17.36 -2.37 -9.94
N PHE A 341 18.04 -2.98 -8.95
CA PHE A 341 17.62 -2.90 -7.55
C PHE A 341 18.12 -1.58 -6.94
N ALA A 342 17.49 -0.49 -7.36
CA ALA A 342 17.72 0.86 -6.89
C ALA A 342 16.40 1.44 -6.37
N MET A 343 16.50 2.23 -5.31
CA MET A 343 15.37 2.92 -4.69
C MET A 343 15.74 4.38 -4.45
N VAL A 344 14.74 5.25 -4.42
CA VAL A 344 14.98 6.66 -4.07
C VAL A 344 15.53 6.72 -2.65
N ASN A 345 16.36 7.71 -2.36
CA ASN A 345 16.99 7.88 -1.04
C ASN A 345 17.90 6.69 -0.63
N GLY A 346 18.32 5.85 -1.58
CA GLY A 346 19.25 4.74 -1.34
C GLY A 346 18.65 3.58 -0.53
N ALA A 347 17.32 3.49 -0.46
CA ALA A 347 16.63 2.58 0.45
C ALA A 347 16.82 1.08 0.14
N GLN A 348 17.41 0.71 -1.00
CA GLN A 348 17.71 -0.69 -1.35
C GLN A 348 18.60 -1.41 -0.31
N SER A 349 19.39 -0.67 0.48
CA SER A 349 20.25 -1.23 1.52
C SER A 349 19.57 -1.34 2.90
N ALA A 350 18.28 -1.00 3.03
CA ALA A 350 17.59 -0.96 4.32
C ALA A 350 17.19 -2.36 4.86
N ARG A 351 17.41 -3.42 4.09
CA ARG A 351 17.24 -4.82 4.52
C ARG A 351 18.51 -5.61 4.25
N SER A 352 18.80 -6.57 5.13
CA SER A 352 19.98 -7.42 5.01
C SER A 352 19.85 -8.42 3.86
N LEU A 353 20.98 -8.91 3.37
CA LEU A 353 21.00 -9.96 2.35
C LEU A 353 20.30 -11.26 2.81
N LEU A 354 20.39 -11.58 4.11
CA LEU A 354 19.67 -12.71 4.71
C LEU A 354 18.15 -12.52 4.65
N HIS A 355 17.67 -11.30 4.93
CA HIS A 355 16.26 -10.96 4.75
C HIS A 355 15.82 -11.12 3.30
N LEU A 356 16.57 -10.56 2.35
CA LEU A 356 16.23 -10.63 0.92
C LEU A 356 16.28 -12.07 0.38
N SER A 357 17.18 -12.90 0.90
CA SER A 357 17.25 -14.33 0.55
C SER A 357 16.02 -15.11 1.03
N GLU A 358 15.51 -14.77 2.22
CA GLU A 358 14.29 -15.35 2.75
C GLU A 358 13.05 -14.84 1.99
N VAL A 359 13.01 -13.55 1.62
CA VAL A 359 11.96 -13.00 0.74
C VAL A 359 11.95 -13.71 -0.61
N PHE A 360 13.11 -13.95 -1.22
CA PHE A 360 13.22 -14.72 -2.47
C PHE A 360 12.61 -16.13 -2.31
N ARG A 361 12.99 -16.84 -1.23
CA ARG A 361 12.48 -18.19 -0.94
C ARG A 361 10.97 -18.20 -0.76
N LEU A 362 10.43 -17.26 0.02
CA LEU A 362 9.00 -17.16 0.28
C LEU A 362 8.21 -16.72 -0.95
N ALA A 363 8.79 -15.87 -1.81
CA ALA A 363 8.19 -15.50 -3.09
C ALA A 363 8.07 -16.69 -4.05
N ASP A 364 9.09 -17.55 -4.10
CA ASP A 364 9.02 -18.80 -4.86
C ASP A 364 7.94 -19.75 -4.29
N GLN A 365 7.88 -19.91 -2.96
CA GLN A 365 6.86 -20.73 -2.31
C GLN A 365 5.43 -20.22 -2.52
N ALA A 366 5.27 -18.91 -2.66
CA ALA A 366 4.02 -18.26 -2.98
C ALA A 366 3.69 -18.25 -4.50
N GLY A 367 4.57 -18.79 -5.35
CA GLY A 367 4.37 -18.81 -6.79
C GLY A 367 4.47 -17.42 -7.44
N LEU A 368 5.18 -16.48 -6.82
CA LEU A 368 5.25 -15.08 -7.21
C LEU A 368 6.51 -14.69 -8.00
N LEU A 369 7.32 -15.68 -8.41
CA LEU A 369 8.42 -15.47 -9.35
C LEU A 369 7.93 -15.72 -10.78
N ALA A 370 7.52 -14.65 -11.46
CA ALA A 370 6.87 -14.72 -12.78
C ALA A 370 7.79 -15.33 -13.86
N ASP A 371 9.06 -14.96 -13.84
CA ASP A 371 10.17 -15.55 -14.60
C ASP A 371 11.25 -16.03 -13.63
N GLN A 372 11.21 -17.33 -13.31
CA GLN A 372 12.16 -17.94 -12.37
C GLN A 372 13.62 -17.85 -12.85
N GLU A 373 13.88 -17.84 -14.17
CA GLU A 373 15.24 -17.75 -14.71
C GLU A 373 15.80 -16.35 -14.50
N LEU A 374 15.00 -15.32 -14.78
CA LEU A 374 15.35 -13.93 -14.50
C LEU A 374 15.56 -13.70 -13.00
N ALA A 375 14.63 -14.17 -12.17
CA ALA A 375 14.70 -14.01 -10.72
C ALA A 375 15.98 -14.66 -10.15
N VAL A 376 16.31 -15.89 -10.54
CA VAL A 376 17.54 -16.57 -10.10
C VAL A 376 18.79 -15.86 -10.60
N ARG A 377 18.81 -15.38 -11.85
CA ARG A 377 19.94 -14.61 -12.39
C ARG A 377 20.17 -13.33 -11.60
N ARG A 378 19.11 -12.59 -11.29
CA ARG A 378 19.15 -11.36 -10.50
C ARG A 378 19.59 -11.62 -9.07
N MET A 379 19.02 -12.63 -8.41
CA MET A 379 19.43 -13.01 -7.06
C MET A 379 20.92 -13.42 -7.02
N LYS A 380 21.40 -14.21 -7.98
CA LYS A 380 22.84 -14.55 -8.10
C LYS A 380 23.72 -13.32 -8.31
N ALA A 381 23.28 -12.34 -9.11
CA ALA A 381 24.03 -11.11 -9.30
C ALA A 381 24.12 -10.30 -7.99
N LEU A 382 23.02 -10.21 -7.21
CA LEU A 382 23.03 -9.56 -5.90
C LEU A 382 23.97 -10.28 -4.93
N LEU A 383 23.97 -11.62 -4.91
CA LEU A 383 24.88 -12.41 -4.08
C LEU A 383 26.35 -12.15 -4.47
N ALA A 384 26.66 -12.17 -5.78
CA ALA A 384 28.01 -11.98 -6.28
C ALA A 384 28.61 -10.61 -5.91
N VAL A 385 27.83 -9.52 -6.02
CA VAL A 385 28.30 -8.18 -5.60
C VAL A 385 28.47 -8.05 -4.08
N ASN A 386 27.84 -8.94 -3.30
CA ASN A 386 28.04 -9.08 -1.86
C ASN A 386 29.11 -10.13 -1.48
N GLY A 387 29.84 -10.68 -2.46
CA GLY A 387 30.95 -11.60 -2.24
C GLY A 387 30.57 -13.06 -1.97
N LEU A 388 29.39 -13.50 -2.42
CA LEU A 388 28.88 -14.87 -2.27
C LEU A 388 28.78 -15.63 -3.60
#